data_AF-A0A538QSR3-F1
#
_entry.id   AF-A0A538QSR3-F1
#
_cell.length_a   1.000
_cell.length_b   1.000
_cell.length_c   1.000
_cell.angle_alpha   90.00
_cell.angle_beta   90.00
_cell.angle_gamma   90.00
#
_symmetry.space_group_name_H-M   'P 1'
#
loop_
_entity.id
_entity.type
_entity.pdbx_description
1 polymer ?
#
loop_
_entity_poly.entity_id
_entity_poly.type
_entity_poly.pdbx_seq_one_letter_code
_entity_poly.pdbx_strand_id
1 'polypeptide(L)'
;MPVGTAYESLIFDRHDIVLLQESYPDITPVAGILATAFSTPLSHVNLRAGAWHIPNAGDKKAREKYGRLDGKIVYYEVTDTGMTLREATAAEIDELAHTIASARHVELPRADLTSPRLAMLTRMRARDVVLYGTKAANLGEIVTANLDGVHVPAGFGVPFFYYVQHMTRNHLDRRLDAVLADPRFKTDAVWRRQALDELRKAIVDAPIDPATLDMIYKRVRIKLGGKGVFVRSSTNAEDLPGFNGAGLYDTVPNVVGKQQLGEALRTVWASLWNLRAVDEREAFGIDHRQVYFGVLIQVGVNATAAGVLVTRNLWDPSDASGYTINAKWGLGMRVVEGQKVPEQIIFDPTNDGTKIISRADDPVMLKFDEHGGIKELPVPAGAGVILTDERAKRLCEQVQAFLEVFPRGTALDVEWVLEGEQFWIVQARPYVGG
;
A
#
# COMPACT_ATOMS: atom_id res chain seq x y z
N MET A 1 22.50 -2.69 9.11
CA MET A 1 22.09 -1.74 10.17
C MET A 1 22.33 -2.32 11.56
N PRO A 2 22.84 -1.53 12.53
CA PRO A 2 22.92 -1.93 13.93
C PRO A 2 21.55 -2.25 14.53
N VAL A 3 21.54 -3.12 15.55
CA VAL A 3 20.35 -3.43 16.38
C VAL A 3 19.91 -2.15 17.11
N GLY A 4 18.60 -1.89 17.16
CA GLY A 4 18.01 -0.72 17.79
C GLY A 4 17.96 0.54 16.90
N THR A 5 18.19 0.41 15.59
CA THR A 5 18.02 1.54 14.67
C THR A 5 16.53 1.88 14.55
N ALA A 6 16.14 3.12 14.82
CA ALA A 6 14.76 3.57 14.68
C ALA A 6 14.31 3.51 13.21
N TYR A 7 13.10 3.00 12.97
CA TYR A 7 12.54 2.83 11.62
C TYR A 7 12.54 4.15 10.83
N GLU A 8 12.23 5.26 11.48
CA GLU A 8 12.13 6.60 10.88
C GLU A 8 13.49 7.11 10.39
N SER A 9 14.57 6.60 10.98
CA SER A 9 15.95 6.97 10.61
C SER A 9 16.51 6.16 9.46
N LEU A 10 15.79 5.14 8.97
CA LEU A 10 16.25 4.33 7.84
C LEU A 10 16.20 5.15 6.55
N ILE A 11 17.37 5.32 5.95
CA ILE A 11 17.56 5.91 4.63
C ILE A 11 18.46 4.95 3.86
N PHE A 12 17.93 4.36 2.79
CA PHE A 12 18.70 3.49 1.91
C PHE A 12 18.72 4.06 0.50
N ASP A 13 19.83 3.88 -0.20
CA ASP A 13 19.90 4.09 -1.63
C ASP A 13 19.37 2.84 -2.36
N ARG A 14 18.79 3.03 -3.54
CA ARG A 14 18.24 1.93 -4.35
C ARG A 14 19.30 0.91 -4.79
N HIS A 15 20.58 1.29 -4.78
CA HIS A 15 21.68 0.40 -5.12
C HIS A 15 22.27 -0.30 -3.89
N ASP A 16 21.76 -0.02 -2.68
CA ASP A 16 22.25 -0.64 -1.46
C ASP A 16 21.79 -2.10 -1.37
N ILE A 17 22.66 -2.96 -0.83
CA ILE A 17 22.25 -4.29 -0.35
C ILE A 17 22.24 -4.22 1.18
N VAL A 18 21.05 -4.34 1.75
CA VAL A 18 20.84 -4.07 3.18
C VAL A 18 20.91 -5.33 4.01
N LEU A 19 21.75 -5.28 5.05
CA LEU A 19 21.77 -6.30 6.11
C LEU A 19 20.85 -5.88 7.26
N LEU A 20 19.68 -6.50 7.35
CA LEU A 20 18.65 -6.24 8.35
C LEU A 20 18.84 -7.16 9.55
N GLN A 21 19.29 -6.59 10.67
CA GLN A 21 19.52 -7.36 11.89
C GLN A 21 18.27 -7.56 12.76
N GLU A 22 17.19 -6.86 12.42
CA GLU A 22 15.90 -6.88 13.09
C GLU A 22 14.79 -6.83 12.05
N SER A 23 13.57 -7.15 12.47
CA SER A 23 12.40 -7.05 11.60
C SER A 23 11.92 -5.60 11.57
N TYR A 24 12.02 -4.99 10.39
CA TYR A 24 11.43 -3.69 10.13
C TYR A 24 10.06 -3.86 9.49
N PRO A 25 9.13 -2.96 9.78
CA PRO A 25 7.79 -3.13 9.31
C PRO A 25 7.69 -2.77 7.81
N ASP A 26 8.62 -1.96 7.26
CA ASP A 26 8.76 -1.62 5.85
C ASP A 26 10.21 -1.13 5.56
N ILE A 27 10.60 -1.00 4.28
CA ILE A 27 11.88 -0.39 3.84
C ILE A 27 11.71 0.34 2.50
N THR A 28 12.56 1.32 2.18
CA THR A 28 12.64 1.91 0.83
C THR A 28 13.26 0.91 -0.17
N PRO A 29 13.08 1.10 -1.49
CA PRO A 29 13.75 0.28 -2.51
C PRO A 29 15.25 0.15 -2.29
N VAL A 30 15.76 -1.05 -2.51
CA VAL A 30 17.16 -1.48 -2.34
C VAL A 30 17.48 -2.52 -3.42
N ALA A 31 18.75 -2.82 -3.65
CA ALA A 31 19.20 -3.81 -4.64
C ALA A 31 19.23 -5.24 -4.10
N GLY A 32 19.11 -5.43 -2.79
CA GLY A 32 19.05 -6.75 -2.16
C GLY A 32 18.82 -6.70 -0.65
N ILE A 33 18.27 -7.77 -0.09
CA ILE A 33 17.96 -7.88 1.34
C ILE A 33 18.60 -9.14 1.92
N LEU A 34 19.37 -8.97 2.99
CA LEU A 34 19.91 -10.05 3.80
C LEU A 34 19.48 -9.90 5.25
N ALA A 35 18.55 -10.75 5.71
CA ALA A 35 17.98 -10.65 7.05
C ALA A 35 18.63 -11.65 8.03
N THR A 36 18.98 -11.22 9.25
CA THR A 36 19.34 -12.15 10.33
C THR A 36 18.13 -12.55 11.18
N ALA A 37 17.06 -11.75 11.13
CA ALA A 37 15.78 -11.99 11.78
C ALA A 37 14.72 -12.38 10.74
N PHE A 38 14.22 -13.61 10.81
CA PHE A 38 13.22 -14.11 9.88
C PHE A 38 11.85 -13.49 10.16
N SER A 39 11.15 -13.09 9.11
CA SER A 39 9.78 -12.59 9.15
C SER A 39 8.86 -13.51 8.33
N THR A 40 7.54 -13.39 8.51
CA THR A 40 6.57 -14.18 7.73
C THR A 40 6.69 -13.86 6.24
N PRO A 41 6.35 -14.78 5.31
CA PRO A 41 6.34 -14.52 3.86
C PRO A 41 5.46 -13.30 3.48
N LEU A 42 4.37 -13.08 4.22
CA LEU A 42 3.48 -11.92 4.09
C LEU A 42 4.01 -10.63 4.72
N SER A 43 5.24 -10.62 5.24
CA SER A 43 5.83 -9.37 5.72
C SER A 43 5.96 -8.41 4.54
N HIS A 44 5.70 -7.13 4.80
CA HIS A 44 5.73 -6.11 3.75
C HIS A 44 7.09 -6.07 3.05
N VAL A 45 8.17 -6.32 3.80
CA VAL A 45 9.54 -6.40 3.29
C VAL A 45 9.72 -7.55 2.31
N ASN A 46 9.21 -8.75 2.61
CA ASN A 46 9.31 -9.91 1.71
C ASN A 46 8.47 -9.72 0.43
N LEU A 47 7.24 -9.21 0.58
CA LEU A 47 6.37 -8.91 -0.56
C LEU A 47 6.99 -7.83 -1.48
N ARG A 48 7.64 -6.82 -0.90
CA ARG A 48 8.37 -5.80 -1.67
C ARG A 48 9.58 -6.36 -2.37
N ALA A 49 10.37 -7.21 -1.71
CA ALA A 49 11.52 -7.84 -2.32
C ALA A 49 11.15 -8.63 -3.59
N GLY A 50 10.04 -9.39 -3.53
CA GLY A 50 9.48 -10.07 -4.69
C GLY A 50 9.01 -9.10 -5.78
N ALA A 51 8.30 -8.03 -5.41
CA ALA A 51 7.83 -7.01 -6.35
C ALA A 51 8.98 -6.27 -7.07
N TRP A 52 10.09 -6.03 -6.37
CA TRP A 52 11.30 -5.43 -6.94
C TRP A 52 12.15 -6.41 -7.74
N HIS A 53 11.84 -7.71 -7.67
CA HIS A 53 12.66 -8.79 -8.24
C HIS A 53 14.12 -8.73 -7.77
N ILE A 54 14.32 -8.47 -6.48
CA ILE A 54 15.66 -8.41 -5.88
C ILE A 54 15.99 -9.68 -5.11
N PRO A 55 17.27 -10.03 -4.95
CA PRO A 55 17.66 -11.14 -4.11
C PRO A 55 17.28 -10.86 -2.64
N ASN A 56 16.62 -11.84 -2.01
CA ASN A 56 16.19 -11.78 -0.62
C ASN A 56 16.50 -13.10 0.09
N ALA A 57 17.34 -13.07 1.11
CA ALA A 57 17.70 -14.26 1.86
C ALA A 57 17.81 -14.01 3.37
N GLY A 58 17.70 -15.09 4.14
CA GLY A 58 17.93 -15.07 5.58
C GLY A 58 19.17 -15.87 6.00
N ASP A 59 20.08 -15.25 6.75
CA ASP A 59 21.22 -15.92 7.38
C ASP A 59 21.49 -15.31 8.76
N LYS A 60 21.28 -16.11 9.83
CA LYS A 60 21.49 -15.67 11.22
C LYS A 60 22.92 -15.17 11.49
N LYS A 61 23.91 -15.61 10.71
CA LYS A 61 25.32 -15.24 10.85
C LYS A 61 25.79 -14.26 9.79
N ALA A 62 24.87 -13.62 9.06
CA ALA A 62 25.21 -12.71 7.97
C ALA A 62 26.18 -11.60 8.39
N ARG A 63 26.00 -11.00 9.58
CA ARG A 63 26.85 -9.91 10.06
C ARG A 63 28.30 -10.35 10.24
N GLU A 64 28.51 -11.53 10.80
CA GLU A 64 29.84 -12.11 11.01
C GLU A 64 30.50 -12.47 9.68
N LYS A 65 29.74 -13.07 8.75
CA LYS A 65 30.26 -13.54 7.45
C LYS A 65 30.58 -12.42 6.48
N TYR A 66 29.73 -11.40 6.41
CA TYR A 66 29.74 -10.40 5.34
C TYR A 66 30.00 -8.98 5.82
N GLY A 67 30.19 -8.74 7.12
CA GLY A 67 30.43 -7.39 7.66
C GLY A 67 31.65 -6.67 7.04
N ARG A 68 32.63 -7.40 6.51
CA ARG A 68 33.79 -6.86 5.78
C ARG A 68 33.46 -6.24 4.41
N LEU A 69 32.25 -6.47 3.90
CA LEU A 69 31.75 -5.95 2.62
C LEU A 69 30.97 -4.65 2.78
N ASP A 70 30.78 -4.16 4.01
CA ASP A 70 30.10 -2.91 4.30
C ASP A 70 30.79 -1.74 3.58
N GLY A 71 30.01 -0.96 2.82
CA GLY A 71 30.50 0.14 1.98
C GLY A 71 31.19 -0.26 0.66
N LYS A 72 31.20 -1.54 0.28
CA LYS A 72 31.76 -2.01 -1.00
C LYS A 72 30.68 -2.31 -2.03
N ILE A 73 31.04 -2.24 -3.31
CA ILE A 73 30.19 -2.75 -4.39
C ILE A 73 30.30 -4.27 -4.44
N VAL A 74 29.17 -4.96 -4.39
CA VAL A 74 29.12 -6.42 -4.23
C VAL A 74 28.24 -7.06 -5.30
N TYR A 75 28.62 -8.27 -5.70
CA TYR A 75 27.76 -9.19 -6.43
C TYR A 75 26.91 -9.95 -5.41
N TYR A 76 25.59 -9.94 -5.62
CA TYR A 76 24.65 -10.60 -4.74
C TYR A 76 23.63 -11.42 -5.53
N GLU A 77 23.56 -12.71 -5.21
CA GLU A 77 22.69 -13.68 -5.86
C GLU A 77 22.10 -14.62 -4.82
N VAL A 78 20.81 -14.93 -4.99
CA VAL A 78 20.07 -15.88 -4.15
C VAL A 78 19.38 -16.88 -5.08
N THR A 79 19.52 -18.16 -4.75
CA THR A 79 18.86 -19.29 -5.43
C THR A 79 18.13 -20.14 -4.41
N ASP A 80 17.30 -21.08 -4.88
CA ASP A 80 16.58 -22.03 -4.02
C ASP A 80 17.51 -22.90 -3.15
N THR A 81 18.79 -23.01 -3.53
CA THR A 81 19.78 -23.88 -2.88
C THR A 81 20.86 -23.13 -2.13
N GLY A 82 20.94 -21.79 -2.25
CA GLY A 82 21.99 -21.04 -1.60
C GLY A 82 22.03 -19.55 -1.95
N MET A 83 23.12 -18.91 -1.52
CA MET A 83 23.33 -17.48 -1.67
C MET A 83 24.82 -17.19 -1.88
N THR A 84 25.12 -16.31 -2.83
CA THR A 84 26.47 -15.81 -3.10
C THR A 84 26.51 -14.32 -2.81
N LEU A 85 27.43 -13.88 -1.94
CA LEU A 85 27.69 -12.47 -1.65
C LEU A 85 29.20 -12.24 -1.58
N ARG A 86 29.73 -11.45 -2.52
CA ARG A 86 31.16 -11.15 -2.66
C ARG A 86 31.38 -9.78 -3.29
N GLU A 87 32.62 -9.26 -3.30
CA GLU A 87 32.95 -8.04 -4.05
C GLU A 87 32.66 -8.23 -5.55
N ALA A 88 32.08 -7.20 -6.17
CA ALA A 88 31.78 -7.18 -7.59
C ALA A 88 33.05 -6.96 -8.42
N THR A 89 33.10 -7.57 -9.59
CA THR A 89 34.13 -7.31 -10.60
C THR A 89 33.78 -6.06 -11.42
N ALA A 90 34.77 -5.43 -12.05
CA ALA A 90 34.53 -4.25 -12.89
C ALA A 90 33.55 -4.52 -14.04
N ALA A 91 33.62 -5.71 -14.66
CA ALA A 91 32.70 -6.11 -15.72
C ALA A 91 31.24 -6.19 -15.23
N GLU A 92 31.02 -6.74 -14.03
CA GLU A 92 29.67 -6.82 -13.41
C GLU A 92 29.13 -5.42 -13.07
N ILE A 93 30.00 -4.48 -12.68
CA ILE A 93 29.62 -3.08 -12.41
C ILE A 93 29.18 -2.39 -13.71
N ASP A 94 29.95 -2.57 -14.79
CA ASP A 94 29.64 -2.00 -16.10
C ASP A 94 28.35 -2.59 -16.70
N GLU A 95 28.13 -3.90 -16.53
CA GLU A 95 26.91 -4.61 -16.94
C GLU A 95 25.69 -4.15 -16.14
N LEU A 96 25.82 -3.96 -14.82
CA LEU A 96 24.76 -3.40 -13.99
C LEU A 96 24.38 -1.99 -14.45
N ALA A 97 25.36 -1.15 -14.79
CA ALA A 97 25.10 0.18 -15.32
C ALA A 97 24.29 0.14 -16.63
N HIS A 98 24.54 -0.85 -17.49
CA HIS A 98 23.76 -1.08 -18.72
C HIS A 98 22.36 -1.63 -18.42
N THR A 99 22.22 -2.49 -17.42
CA THR A 99 20.92 -3.06 -17.01
C THR A 99 20.01 -2.04 -16.33
N ILE A 100 20.57 -1.13 -15.52
CA ILE A 100 19.81 -0.01 -14.94
C ILE A 100 19.35 0.94 -16.05
N ALA A 101 20.15 1.14 -17.09
CA ALA A 101 19.75 1.94 -18.24
C ALA A 101 18.61 1.32 -19.07
N SER A 102 18.41 -0.01 -18.98
CA SER A 102 17.30 -0.74 -19.59
C SER A 102 16.12 -1.01 -18.64
N ALA A 103 16.13 -0.41 -17.44
CA ALA A 103 15.13 -0.64 -16.41
C ALA A 103 13.69 -0.40 -16.89
N ARG A 104 12.79 -1.20 -16.33
CA ARG A 104 11.38 -1.37 -16.75
C ARG A 104 10.67 -0.02 -16.88
N HIS A 105 10.03 0.20 -18.03
CA HIS A 105 9.11 1.30 -18.21
C HIS A 105 7.70 0.84 -17.84
N VAL A 106 7.13 1.41 -16.77
CA VAL A 106 5.73 1.21 -16.44
C VAL A 106 4.89 2.22 -17.21
N GLU A 107 4.00 1.73 -18.07
CA GLU A 107 3.07 2.58 -18.79
C GLU A 107 1.98 3.10 -17.84
N LEU A 108 1.92 4.42 -17.67
CA LEU A 108 0.87 5.07 -16.89
C LEU A 108 -0.38 5.29 -17.76
N PRO A 109 -1.59 5.04 -17.21
CA PRO A 109 -2.81 5.54 -17.81
C PRO A 109 -2.76 7.06 -17.93
N ARG A 110 -3.02 7.57 -19.14
CA ARG A 110 -3.06 9.02 -19.40
C ARG A 110 -4.18 9.66 -18.60
N ALA A 111 -3.81 10.46 -17.61
CA ALA A 111 -4.76 11.15 -16.74
C ALA A 111 -5.60 12.18 -17.52
N ASP A 112 -6.90 12.20 -17.24
CA ASP A 112 -7.82 13.27 -17.62
C ASP A 112 -7.94 14.26 -16.47
N LEU A 113 -7.38 15.46 -16.69
CA LEU A 113 -7.30 16.52 -15.69
C LEU A 113 -8.41 17.56 -15.86
N THR A 114 -9.38 17.33 -16.74
CA THR A 114 -10.38 18.33 -17.14
C THR A 114 -11.71 18.20 -16.40
N SER A 115 -12.00 17.02 -15.86
CA SER A 115 -13.30 16.72 -15.26
C SER A 115 -13.34 17.05 -13.77
N PRO A 116 -14.20 17.98 -13.31
CA PRO A 116 -14.39 18.27 -11.89
C PRO A 116 -15.42 17.35 -11.22
N ARG A 117 -15.92 16.31 -11.91
CA ARG A 117 -17.05 15.52 -11.45
C ARG A 117 -16.69 14.66 -10.24
N LEU A 118 -17.45 14.78 -9.15
CA LEU A 118 -17.45 13.80 -8.06
C LEU A 118 -18.37 12.62 -8.42
N ALA A 119 -17.85 11.39 -8.50
CA ALA A 119 -18.64 10.20 -8.87
C ALA A 119 -18.77 9.20 -7.73
N MET A 120 -19.98 8.67 -7.51
CA MET A 120 -20.21 7.55 -6.58
C MET A 120 -19.59 6.27 -7.14
N LEU A 121 -19.14 5.36 -6.25
CA LEU A 121 -18.63 4.04 -6.66
C LEU A 121 -19.63 3.28 -7.54
N THR A 122 -20.93 3.40 -7.27
CA THR A 122 -22.02 2.81 -8.09
C THR A 122 -22.10 3.30 -9.53
N ARG A 123 -21.33 4.33 -9.90
CA ARG A 123 -21.28 4.91 -11.25
C ARG A 123 -19.86 4.92 -11.82
N MET A 124 -18.92 4.26 -11.17
CA MET A 124 -17.54 4.15 -11.60
C MET A 124 -17.32 2.85 -12.36
N ARG A 125 -16.39 2.88 -13.30
CA ARG A 125 -15.91 1.74 -14.11
C ARG A 125 -14.40 1.73 -14.16
N ALA A 126 -13.79 0.65 -14.65
CA ALA A 126 -12.36 0.47 -14.82
C ALA A 126 -11.74 1.62 -15.64
N ARG A 127 -12.43 2.07 -16.70
CA ARG A 127 -11.98 3.20 -17.53
C ARG A 127 -11.85 4.53 -16.76
N ASP A 128 -12.53 4.68 -15.64
CA ASP A 128 -12.48 5.89 -14.82
C ASP A 128 -11.18 5.98 -13.99
N VAL A 129 -10.26 5.01 -14.13
CA VAL A 129 -8.88 5.05 -13.59
C VAL A 129 -8.15 6.34 -13.99
N VAL A 130 -8.42 6.84 -15.21
CA VAL A 130 -7.81 8.09 -15.72
C VAL A 130 -8.30 9.35 -15.02
N LEU A 131 -9.37 9.25 -14.22
CA LEU A 131 -9.97 10.36 -13.48
C LEU A 131 -9.76 10.24 -11.97
N TYR A 132 -9.93 9.04 -11.42
CA TYR A 132 -10.00 8.81 -9.98
C TYR A 132 -8.94 7.84 -9.46
N GLY A 133 -8.09 7.28 -10.33
CA GLY A 133 -7.07 6.30 -9.97
C GLY A 133 -7.61 4.88 -9.78
N THR A 134 -6.68 3.94 -9.59
CA THR A 134 -6.95 2.50 -9.70
C THR A 134 -7.84 1.99 -8.57
N LYS A 135 -7.60 2.41 -7.33
CA LYS A 135 -8.37 1.96 -6.15
C LYS A 135 -9.86 2.27 -6.27
N ALA A 136 -10.19 3.52 -6.63
CA ALA A 136 -11.57 3.94 -6.82
C ALA A 136 -12.24 3.20 -8.00
N ALA A 137 -11.52 3.01 -9.11
CA ALA A 137 -12.04 2.33 -10.29
C ALA A 137 -12.32 0.84 -10.02
N ASN A 138 -11.40 0.13 -9.36
CA ASN A 138 -11.56 -1.30 -9.02
C ASN A 138 -12.75 -1.54 -8.10
N LEU A 139 -12.91 -0.73 -7.04
CA LEU A 139 -14.09 -0.83 -6.18
C LEU A 139 -15.37 -0.43 -6.91
N GLY A 140 -15.29 0.52 -7.84
CA GLY A 140 -16.41 0.92 -8.68
C GLY A 140 -16.94 -0.23 -9.55
N GLU A 141 -16.04 -1.03 -10.11
CA GLU A 141 -16.36 -2.24 -10.87
C GLU A 141 -17.07 -3.27 -9.99
N ILE A 142 -16.54 -3.59 -8.80
CA ILE A 142 -17.17 -4.53 -7.86
C ILE A 142 -18.58 -4.07 -7.46
N VAL A 143 -18.73 -2.80 -7.07
CA VAL A 143 -20.03 -2.24 -6.67
C VAL A 143 -21.03 -2.28 -7.81
N THR A 144 -20.57 -2.01 -9.02
CA THR A 144 -21.39 -2.01 -10.22
C THR A 144 -21.90 -3.39 -10.59
N ALA A 145 -21.06 -4.42 -10.42
CA ALA A 145 -21.43 -5.79 -10.72
C ALA A 145 -22.66 -6.25 -9.92
N ASN A 146 -22.95 -5.58 -8.78
CA ASN A 146 -24.15 -5.78 -7.97
C ASN A 146 -24.36 -7.27 -7.64
N LEU A 147 -23.27 -7.89 -7.18
CA LEU A 147 -23.21 -9.31 -6.88
C LEU A 147 -23.80 -9.57 -5.49
N ASP A 148 -24.63 -10.61 -5.40
CA ASP A 148 -25.25 -11.00 -4.15
C ASP A 148 -24.20 -11.39 -3.10
N GLY A 149 -24.40 -10.90 -1.87
CA GLY A 149 -23.48 -11.16 -0.75
C GLY A 149 -22.18 -10.35 -0.77
N VAL A 150 -21.87 -9.61 -1.84
CA VAL A 150 -20.68 -8.75 -1.89
C VAL A 150 -21.03 -7.35 -1.39
N HIS A 151 -20.37 -6.93 -0.30
CA HIS A 151 -20.63 -5.65 0.32
C HIS A 151 -19.40 -4.74 0.25
N VAL A 152 -19.57 -3.54 -0.29
CA VAL A 152 -18.52 -2.51 -0.35
C VAL A 152 -19.04 -1.26 0.36
N PRO A 153 -18.27 -0.61 1.24
CA PRO A 153 -18.70 0.61 1.90
C PRO A 153 -19.01 1.72 0.89
N ALA A 154 -20.13 2.41 1.12
CA ALA A 154 -20.54 3.52 0.29
C ALA A 154 -19.43 4.58 0.21
N GLY A 155 -19.18 5.09 -1.00
CA GLY A 155 -18.14 6.07 -1.23
C GLY A 155 -18.23 6.74 -2.58
N PHE A 156 -17.37 7.74 -2.77
CA PHE A 156 -17.26 8.48 -4.02
C PHE A 156 -15.81 8.93 -4.23
N GLY A 157 -15.41 9.07 -5.50
CA GLY A 157 -14.13 9.61 -5.87
C GLY A 157 -14.15 11.12 -6.08
N VAL A 158 -13.06 11.75 -5.66
CA VAL A 158 -12.64 13.10 -6.01
C VAL A 158 -11.59 12.97 -7.12
N PRO A 159 -11.80 13.59 -8.30
CA PRO A 159 -10.93 13.40 -9.45
C PRO A 159 -9.60 14.16 -9.32
N PHE A 160 -8.62 13.77 -10.13
CA PHE A 160 -7.30 14.40 -10.27
C PHE A 160 -7.35 15.92 -10.47
N PHE A 161 -8.41 16.42 -11.10
CA PHE A 161 -8.67 17.84 -11.32
C PHE A 161 -8.42 18.69 -10.06
N TYR A 162 -8.93 18.27 -8.90
CA TYR A 162 -8.82 19.08 -7.67
C TYR A 162 -7.43 19.09 -7.07
N TYR A 163 -6.67 18.01 -7.23
CA TYR A 163 -5.24 17.98 -6.88
C TYR A 163 -4.47 19.00 -7.71
N VAL A 164 -4.65 18.97 -9.04
CA VAL A 164 -3.97 19.90 -9.96
C VAL A 164 -4.34 21.34 -9.65
N GLN A 165 -5.62 21.63 -9.42
CA GLN A 165 -6.07 22.97 -9.01
C GLN A 165 -5.41 23.43 -7.70
N HIS A 166 -5.30 22.55 -6.70
CA HIS A 166 -4.63 22.87 -5.43
C HIS A 166 -3.16 23.19 -5.64
N MET A 167 -2.46 22.41 -6.48
CA MET A 167 -1.05 22.63 -6.79
C MET A 167 -0.82 23.95 -7.53
N THR A 168 -1.57 24.21 -8.60
CA THR A 168 -1.41 25.41 -9.44
C THR A 168 -1.83 26.69 -8.72
N ARG A 169 -2.96 26.69 -8.01
CA ARG A 169 -3.48 27.87 -7.31
C ARG A 169 -2.51 28.37 -6.21
N ASN A 170 -1.79 27.44 -5.60
CA ASN A 170 -0.85 27.73 -4.53
C ASN A 170 0.62 27.82 -5.03
N HIS A 171 0.84 27.82 -6.36
CA HIS A 171 2.17 27.87 -6.99
C HIS A 171 3.14 26.76 -6.54
N LEU A 172 2.58 25.61 -6.13
CA LEU A 172 3.32 24.44 -5.67
C LEU A 172 3.89 23.62 -6.83
N ASP A 173 3.28 23.74 -8.01
CA ASP A 173 3.78 23.21 -9.27
C ASP A 173 5.19 23.72 -9.59
N ARG A 174 5.43 25.03 -9.47
CA ARG A 174 6.77 25.63 -9.68
C ARG A 174 7.79 25.14 -8.66
N ARG A 175 7.37 24.99 -7.39
CA ARG A 175 8.23 24.47 -6.33
C ARG A 175 8.60 23.02 -6.62
N LEU A 176 7.63 22.21 -7.03
CA LEU A 176 7.84 20.83 -7.44
C LEU A 176 8.82 20.75 -8.61
N ASP A 177 8.63 21.56 -9.65
CA ASP A 177 9.52 21.58 -10.82
C ASP A 177 10.96 21.92 -10.45
N ALA A 178 11.16 22.87 -9.53
CA ALA A 178 12.48 23.21 -9.02
C ALA A 178 13.14 22.04 -8.27
N VAL A 179 12.38 21.33 -7.42
CA VAL A 179 12.88 20.14 -6.70
C VAL A 179 13.28 19.03 -7.68
N LEU A 180 12.43 18.73 -8.66
CA LEU A 180 12.68 17.66 -9.64
C LEU A 180 13.79 18.00 -10.65
N ALA A 181 14.05 19.29 -10.90
CA ALA A 181 15.10 19.73 -11.82
C ALA A 181 16.49 19.80 -11.17
N ASP A 182 16.57 19.80 -9.84
CA ASP A 182 17.84 19.84 -9.12
C ASP A 182 18.61 18.52 -9.32
N PRO A 183 19.88 18.54 -9.79
CA PRO A 183 20.67 17.33 -9.99
C PRO A 183 20.79 16.45 -8.73
N ARG A 184 20.77 17.05 -7.53
CA ARG A 184 20.85 16.35 -6.25
C ARG A 184 19.64 15.45 -6.00
N PHE A 185 18.51 15.71 -6.65
CA PHE A 185 17.34 14.84 -6.53
C PHE A 185 17.68 13.38 -6.86
N LYS A 186 18.54 13.15 -7.84
CA LYS A 186 18.94 11.80 -8.25
C LYS A 186 20.12 11.24 -7.45
N THR A 187 20.99 12.10 -6.91
CA THR A 187 22.31 11.68 -6.39
C THR A 187 22.48 11.83 -4.88
N ASP A 188 21.58 12.53 -4.20
CA ASP A 188 21.69 12.82 -2.76
C ASP A 188 20.37 12.46 -2.05
N ALA A 189 20.33 11.28 -1.44
CA ALA A 189 19.15 10.76 -0.74
C ALA A 189 18.76 11.61 0.49
N VAL A 190 19.74 12.22 1.16
CA VAL A 190 19.49 13.07 2.34
C VAL A 190 18.85 14.38 1.90
N TRP A 191 19.42 15.02 0.87
CA TRP A 191 18.84 16.22 0.29
C TRP A 191 17.45 15.95 -0.30
N ARG A 192 17.28 14.83 -1.04
CA ARG A 192 15.97 14.44 -1.62
C ARG A 192 14.91 14.31 -0.53
N ARG A 193 15.23 13.63 0.59
CA ARG A 193 14.30 13.53 1.74
C ARG A 193 13.90 14.91 2.26
N GLN A 194 14.87 15.79 2.53
CA GLN A 194 14.60 17.13 3.05
C GLN A 194 13.74 17.95 2.09
N ALA A 195 14.08 17.97 0.80
CA ALA A 195 13.35 18.71 -0.22
C ALA A 195 11.90 18.21 -0.37
N LEU A 196 11.68 16.90 -0.30
CA LEU A 196 10.35 16.29 -0.34
C LEU A 196 9.54 16.60 0.92
N ASP A 197 10.13 16.53 2.11
CA ASP A 197 9.44 16.87 3.36
C ASP A 197 9.02 18.33 3.38
N GLU A 198 9.87 19.23 2.89
CA GLU A 198 9.54 20.63 2.71
C GLU A 198 8.41 20.87 1.70
N LEU A 199 8.42 20.17 0.55
CA LEU A 199 7.36 20.22 -0.45
C LEU A 199 6.03 19.71 0.14
N ARG A 200 6.06 18.57 0.84
CA ARG A 200 4.89 17.98 1.50
C ARG A 200 4.30 18.96 2.53
N LYS A 201 5.14 19.56 3.36
CA LYS A 201 4.72 20.58 4.33
C LYS A 201 4.02 21.74 3.62
N ALA A 202 4.57 22.22 2.49
CA ALA A 202 3.95 23.28 1.71
C ALA A 202 2.57 22.91 1.15
N ILE A 203 2.39 21.67 0.69
CA ILE A 203 1.09 21.16 0.20
C ILE A 203 0.06 21.11 1.33
N VAL A 204 0.48 20.68 2.53
CA VAL A 204 -0.37 20.60 3.73
C VAL A 204 -0.77 21.98 4.25
N ASP A 205 0.17 22.91 4.28
CA ASP A 205 -0.03 24.27 4.81
C ASP A 205 -0.81 25.16 3.82
N ALA A 206 -0.79 24.84 2.52
CA ALA A 206 -1.49 25.60 1.49
C ALA A 206 -3.01 25.58 1.69
N PRO A 207 -3.72 26.72 1.56
CA PRO A 207 -5.16 26.76 1.72
C PRO A 207 -5.86 25.99 0.61
N ILE A 208 -6.83 25.16 0.99
CA ILE A 208 -7.76 24.55 0.05
C ILE A 208 -8.81 25.58 -0.37
N ASP A 209 -9.18 25.56 -1.66
CA ASP A 209 -10.26 26.41 -2.17
C ASP A 209 -11.58 26.15 -1.40
N PRO A 210 -12.20 27.18 -0.77
CA PRO A 210 -13.40 27.00 0.03
C PRO A 210 -14.56 26.39 -0.77
N ALA A 211 -14.79 26.82 -2.01
CA ALA A 211 -15.89 26.30 -2.82
C ALA A 211 -15.72 24.79 -3.10
N THR A 212 -14.50 24.36 -3.38
CA THR A 212 -14.13 22.95 -3.54
C THR A 212 -14.40 22.16 -2.26
N LEU A 213 -13.92 22.63 -1.11
CA LEU A 213 -14.15 21.95 0.17
C LEU A 213 -15.64 21.86 0.52
N ASP A 214 -16.41 22.93 0.30
CA ASP A 214 -17.85 22.99 0.54
C ASP A 214 -18.60 21.96 -0.30
N MET A 215 -18.25 21.85 -1.58
CA MET A 215 -18.86 20.90 -2.49
C MET A 215 -18.57 19.44 -2.07
N ILE A 216 -17.31 19.11 -1.75
CA ILE A 216 -16.93 17.76 -1.30
C ILE A 216 -17.61 17.45 0.03
N TYR A 217 -17.58 18.37 1.00
CA TYR A 217 -18.22 18.18 2.31
C TYR A 217 -19.74 18.00 2.19
N LYS A 218 -20.40 18.80 1.34
CA LYS A 218 -21.83 18.64 1.03
C LYS A 218 -22.11 17.25 0.47
N ARG A 219 -21.23 16.71 -0.38
CA ARG A 219 -21.36 15.33 -0.89
C ARG A 219 -21.26 14.29 0.23
N VAL A 220 -20.29 14.42 1.13
CA VAL A 220 -20.15 13.55 2.31
C VAL A 220 -21.44 13.57 3.14
N ARG A 221 -21.95 14.76 3.47
CA ARG A 221 -23.17 14.91 4.28
C ARG A 221 -24.40 14.27 3.63
N ILE A 222 -24.62 14.52 2.34
CA ILE A 222 -25.84 14.09 1.65
C ILE A 222 -25.81 12.61 1.26
N LYS A 223 -24.64 12.10 0.83
CA LYS A 223 -24.54 10.74 0.28
C LYS A 223 -24.00 9.70 1.25
N LEU A 224 -23.23 10.12 2.26
CA LEU A 224 -22.60 9.22 3.23
C LEU A 224 -23.17 9.43 4.66
N GLY A 225 -24.24 10.22 4.79
CA GLY A 225 -24.96 10.45 6.05
C GLY A 225 -24.21 11.30 7.08
N GLY A 226 -23.08 11.90 6.71
CA GLY A 226 -22.26 12.71 7.63
C GLY A 226 -21.55 11.91 8.74
N LYS A 227 -21.48 10.59 8.61
CA LYS A 227 -20.64 9.72 9.45
C LYS A 227 -19.16 10.02 9.23
N GLY A 228 -18.30 9.52 10.12
CA GLY A 228 -16.86 9.50 9.89
C GLY A 228 -16.50 8.78 8.59
N VAL A 229 -15.60 9.37 7.81
CA VAL A 229 -15.19 8.82 6.51
C VAL A 229 -13.70 8.54 6.45
N PHE A 230 -13.29 7.52 5.71
CA PHE A 230 -11.91 7.40 5.26
C PHE A 230 -11.67 8.31 4.07
N VAL A 231 -10.53 8.99 4.07
CA VAL A 231 -10.00 9.74 2.94
C VAL A 231 -8.78 8.97 2.46
N ARG A 232 -8.92 8.23 1.35
CA ARG A 232 -7.93 7.26 0.87
C ARG A 232 -7.28 7.74 -0.41
N SER A 233 -6.01 7.43 -0.57
CA SER A 233 -5.31 7.63 -1.84
C SER A 233 -5.90 6.78 -2.96
N SER A 234 -5.87 7.33 -4.17
CA SER A 234 -6.15 6.60 -5.40
C SER A 234 -5.47 7.32 -6.55
N THR A 235 -4.27 6.87 -6.93
CA THR A 235 -3.49 7.48 -8.02
C THR A 235 -3.62 6.72 -9.35
N ASN A 236 -3.18 7.33 -10.45
CA ASN A 236 -2.99 6.62 -11.72
C ASN A 236 -1.68 5.81 -11.77
N ALA A 237 -0.84 5.90 -10.73
CA ALA A 237 0.36 5.09 -10.54
C ALA A 237 0.18 4.21 -9.30
N GLU A 238 -0.86 3.39 -9.31
CA GLU A 238 -1.16 2.35 -8.31
C GLU A 238 -1.64 1.10 -9.05
N ASP A 239 -1.22 -0.06 -8.56
CA ASP A 239 -1.68 -1.39 -9.01
C ASP A 239 -1.59 -1.58 -10.54
N LEU A 240 -0.47 -1.16 -11.12
CA LEU A 240 -0.15 -1.31 -12.53
C LEU A 240 0.57 -2.63 -12.80
N PRO A 241 0.53 -3.16 -14.04
CA PRO A 241 1.32 -4.33 -14.40
C PRO A 241 2.80 -4.13 -14.05
N GLY A 242 3.32 -4.97 -13.16
CA GLY A 242 4.71 -4.89 -12.71
C GLY A 242 5.02 -3.77 -11.71
N PHE A 243 4.04 -3.02 -11.21
CA PHE A 243 4.23 -1.98 -10.18
C PHE A 243 3.08 -1.99 -9.17
N ASN A 244 3.36 -2.41 -7.93
CA ASN A 244 2.37 -2.37 -6.86
C ASN A 244 2.47 -1.04 -6.08
N GLY A 245 1.33 -0.43 -5.78
CA GLY A 245 1.28 0.83 -5.03
C GLY A 245 1.14 0.66 -3.52
N ALA A 246 1.39 -0.55 -3.01
CA ALA A 246 1.02 -0.95 -1.65
C ALA A 246 1.76 -0.14 -0.58
N GLY A 247 0.99 0.54 0.27
CA GLY A 247 1.54 1.29 1.41
C GLY A 247 2.36 2.53 1.04
N LEU A 248 2.43 2.92 -0.24
CA LEU A 248 3.21 4.10 -0.66
C LEU A 248 2.59 5.41 -0.17
N TYR A 249 1.26 5.46 -0.17
CA TYR A 249 0.49 6.66 0.05
C TYR A 249 -0.29 6.61 1.37
N ASP A 250 -0.68 7.79 1.86
CA ASP A 250 -1.33 7.90 3.16
C ASP A 250 -2.86 7.76 3.04
N THR A 251 -3.48 7.25 4.09
CA THR A 251 -4.94 7.18 4.26
C THR A 251 -5.28 7.79 5.61
N VAL A 252 -6.24 8.71 5.64
CA VAL A 252 -6.70 9.35 6.88
C VAL A 252 -8.01 8.70 7.32
N PRO A 253 -8.02 7.96 8.46
CA PRO A 253 -9.21 7.28 8.96
C PRO A 253 -10.15 8.23 9.70
N ASN A 254 -11.45 7.92 9.66
CA ASN A 254 -12.48 8.51 10.51
C ASN A 254 -12.47 10.04 10.57
N VAL A 255 -12.52 10.67 9.41
CA VAL A 255 -12.57 12.11 9.27
C VAL A 255 -13.98 12.61 9.54
N VAL A 256 -14.13 13.48 10.53
CA VAL A 256 -15.42 14.02 10.98
C VAL A 256 -15.44 15.54 10.81
N GLY A 257 -16.45 16.03 10.08
CA GLY A 257 -16.64 17.46 9.87
C GLY A 257 -15.79 18.05 8.73
N LYS A 258 -16.08 19.31 8.43
CA LYS A 258 -15.55 20.00 7.24
C LYS A 258 -14.07 20.37 7.37
N GLN A 259 -13.66 20.79 8.56
CA GLN A 259 -12.27 21.20 8.82
C GLN A 259 -11.32 20.01 8.68
N GLN A 260 -11.59 18.91 9.40
CA GLN A 260 -10.80 17.68 9.31
C GLN A 260 -10.78 17.13 7.87
N LEU A 261 -11.88 17.27 7.11
CA LEU A 261 -11.91 16.88 5.70
C LEU A 261 -10.93 17.69 4.85
N GLY A 262 -10.85 19.00 5.06
CA GLY A 262 -9.87 19.83 4.38
C GLY A 262 -8.43 19.43 4.71
N GLU A 263 -8.13 19.19 5.98
CA GLU A 263 -6.83 18.71 6.45
C GLU A 263 -6.48 17.35 5.84
N ALA A 264 -7.42 16.39 5.89
CA ALA A 264 -7.23 15.05 5.35
C ALA A 264 -6.97 15.05 3.84
N LEU A 265 -7.69 15.87 3.06
CA LEU A 265 -7.45 16.00 1.62
C LEU A 265 -6.02 16.45 1.33
N ARG A 266 -5.52 17.47 2.04
CA ARG A 266 -4.16 17.98 1.85
C ARG A 266 -3.09 16.99 2.30
N THR A 267 -3.31 16.28 3.41
CA THR A 267 -2.42 15.19 3.85
C THR A 267 -2.31 14.09 2.80
N VAL A 268 -3.45 13.65 2.27
CA VAL A 268 -3.49 12.60 1.24
C VAL A 268 -2.83 13.08 -0.05
N TRP A 269 -3.08 14.30 -0.51
CA TRP A 269 -2.39 14.88 -1.67
C TRP A 269 -0.88 15.04 -1.47
N ALA A 270 -0.44 15.46 -0.28
CA ALA A 270 0.98 15.55 0.05
C ALA A 270 1.65 14.18 0.03
N SER A 271 0.91 13.11 0.37
CA SER A 271 1.44 11.75 0.40
C SER A 271 1.95 11.24 -0.95
N LEU A 272 1.55 11.86 -2.08
CA LEU A 272 2.15 11.59 -3.39
C LEU A 272 3.66 11.71 -3.36
N TRP A 273 4.16 12.66 -2.57
CA TRP A 273 5.56 13.03 -2.46
C TRP A 273 6.24 12.43 -1.23
N ASN A 274 5.60 11.45 -0.57
CA ASN A 274 6.28 10.62 0.41
C ASN A 274 7.58 10.07 -0.20
N LEU A 275 8.68 10.11 0.54
CA LEU A 275 9.97 9.62 0.04
C LEU A 275 9.85 8.19 -0.51
N ARG A 276 9.19 7.29 0.23
CA ARG A 276 8.92 5.92 -0.20
C ARG A 276 8.18 5.84 -1.54
N ALA A 277 7.22 6.72 -1.79
CA ALA A 277 6.46 6.73 -3.04
C ALA A 277 7.29 7.28 -4.21
N VAL A 278 8.12 8.30 -3.96
CA VAL A 278 9.04 8.87 -4.94
C VAL A 278 10.12 7.86 -5.33
N ASP A 279 10.79 7.27 -4.35
CA ASP A 279 11.85 6.28 -4.59
C ASP A 279 11.31 5.05 -5.32
N GLU A 280 10.10 4.58 -4.97
CA GLU A 280 9.45 3.49 -5.69
C GLU A 280 9.22 3.86 -7.16
N ARG A 281 8.66 5.03 -7.44
CA ARG A 281 8.43 5.48 -8.83
C ARG A 281 9.74 5.62 -9.60
N GLU A 282 10.81 6.14 -8.98
CA GLU A 282 12.14 6.20 -9.60
C GLU A 282 12.66 4.80 -9.93
N ALA A 283 12.49 3.82 -9.04
CA ALA A 283 12.94 2.45 -9.24
C ALA A 283 12.26 1.77 -10.45
N PHE A 284 11.02 2.15 -10.75
CA PHE A 284 10.24 1.62 -11.87
C PHE A 284 10.16 2.58 -13.07
N GLY A 285 11.04 3.59 -13.14
CA GLY A 285 11.14 4.51 -14.29
C GLY A 285 9.88 5.34 -14.54
N ILE A 286 9.06 5.56 -13.50
CA ILE A 286 7.81 6.32 -13.58
C ILE A 286 8.11 7.82 -13.48
N ASP A 287 7.79 8.55 -14.55
CA ASP A 287 7.86 10.01 -14.56
C ASP A 287 6.91 10.61 -13.52
N HIS A 288 7.49 11.24 -12.50
CA HIS A 288 6.76 11.86 -11.40
C HIS A 288 5.79 12.95 -11.86
N ARG A 289 6.04 13.59 -13.01
CA ARG A 289 5.16 14.63 -13.57
C ARG A 289 3.87 14.08 -14.19
N GLN A 290 3.81 12.77 -14.39
CA GLN A 290 2.66 12.10 -14.98
C GLN A 290 1.79 11.38 -13.94
N VAL A 291 2.13 11.52 -12.66
CA VAL A 291 1.38 10.91 -11.56
C VAL A 291 0.47 11.96 -10.90
N TYR A 292 -0.81 11.61 -10.81
CA TYR A 292 -1.86 12.49 -10.30
C TYR A 292 -2.63 11.82 -9.18
N PHE A 293 -3.11 12.65 -8.26
CA PHE A 293 -3.70 12.19 -7.02
C PHE A 293 -5.20 12.33 -6.98
N GLY A 294 -5.89 11.19 -7.06
CA GLY A 294 -7.32 11.08 -6.81
C GLY A 294 -7.53 10.78 -5.33
N VAL A 295 -8.76 10.96 -4.87
CA VAL A 295 -9.13 10.63 -3.49
C VAL A 295 -10.39 9.81 -3.49
N LEU A 296 -10.35 8.66 -2.83
CA LEU A 296 -11.53 7.86 -2.54
C LEU A 296 -12.03 8.20 -1.13
N ILE A 297 -13.24 8.77 -1.04
CA ILE A 297 -13.91 9.03 0.23
C ILE A 297 -14.94 7.94 0.47
N GLN A 298 -14.78 7.18 1.56
CA GLN A 298 -15.64 6.04 1.90
C GLN A 298 -16.14 6.13 3.34
N VAL A 299 -17.34 5.63 3.60
CA VAL A 299 -17.86 5.47 4.98
C VAL A 299 -16.92 4.59 5.79
N GLY A 300 -16.60 5.00 7.01
CA GLY A 300 -15.92 4.14 7.97
C GLY A 300 -16.84 3.03 8.48
N VAL A 301 -16.39 1.78 8.35
CA VAL A 301 -17.04 0.61 8.95
C VAL A 301 -16.46 0.37 10.34
N ASN A 302 -17.31 0.22 11.37
CA ASN A 302 -16.86 0.02 12.74
C ASN A 302 -16.38 -1.42 12.96
N ALA A 303 -15.26 -1.74 12.32
CA ALA A 303 -14.80 -3.11 12.19
C ALA A 303 -14.39 -3.72 13.54
N THR A 304 -14.82 -4.95 13.80
CA THR A 304 -14.32 -5.81 14.88
C THR A 304 -13.01 -6.47 14.48
N ALA A 305 -12.80 -6.76 13.21
CA ALA A 305 -11.55 -7.28 12.67
C ALA A 305 -11.34 -6.80 11.23
N ALA A 306 -10.13 -6.95 10.74
CA ALA A 306 -9.78 -6.62 9.37
C ALA A 306 -8.60 -7.46 8.90
N GLY A 307 -8.43 -7.55 7.59
CA GLY A 307 -7.39 -8.39 7.03
C GLY A 307 -7.27 -8.28 5.52
N VAL A 308 -6.47 -9.19 5.00
CA VAL A 308 -6.18 -9.35 3.58
C VAL A 308 -6.41 -10.80 3.19
N LEU A 309 -7.08 -11.01 2.06
CA LEU A 309 -7.20 -12.30 1.39
C LEU A 309 -6.46 -12.22 0.06
N VAL A 310 -5.53 -13.15 -0.16
CA VAL A 310 -4.88 -13.36 -1.45
C VAL A 310 -5.42 -14.65 -2.06
N THR A 311 -5.90 -14.59 -3.31
CA THR A 311 -6.53 -15.74 -3.99
C THR A 311 -5.49 -16.72 -4.56
N ARG A 312 -4.43 -16.96 -3.78
CA ARG A 312 -3.34 -17.93 -4.00
C ARG A 312 -2.79 -18.41 -2.66
N ASN A 313 -2.18 -19.60 -2.68
CA ASN A 313 -1.44 -20.14 -1.55
C ASN A 313 -0.03 -19.57 -1.58
N LEU A 314 0.28 -18.71 -0.61
CA LEU A 314 1.59 -18.05 -0.51
C LEU A 314 2.64 -18.90 0.21
N TRP A 315 2.22 -20.00 0.83
CA TRP A 315 3.10 -20.94 1.54
C TRP A 315 3.47 -22.14 0.67
N ASP A 316 2.60 -22.51 -0.27
CA ASP A 316 2.84 -23.57 -1.25
C ASP A 316 2.34 -23.11 -2.63
N PRO A 317 3.22 -22.54 -3.46
CA PRO A 317 2.85 -22.09 -4.81
C PRO A 317 2.38 -23.21 -5.77
N SER A 318 2.64 -24.48 -5.43
CA SER A 318 2.16 -25.63 -6.22
C SER A 318 0.68 -25.94 -5.96
N ASP A 319 0.16 -25.50 -4.83
CA ASP A 319 -1.26 -25.56 -4.49
C ASP A 319 -2.01 -24.38 -5.14
N ALA A 320 -2.70 -24.69 -6.23
CA ALA A 320 -3.48 -23.72 -6.99
C ALA A 320 -4.87 -23.43 -6.39
N SER A 321 -5.36 -24.24 -5.44
CA SER A 321 -6.69 -24.05 -4.84
C SER A 321 -6.66 -23.19 -3.58
N GLY A 322 -5.60 -23.27 -2.78
CA GLY A 322 -5.53 -22.56 -1.50
C GLY A 322 -5.55 -21.04 -1.62
N TYR A 323 -6.34 -20.37 -0.79
CA TYR A 323 -6.34 -18.92 -0.59
C TYR A 323 -5.68 -18.58 0.74
N THR A 324 -4.81 -17.58 0.75
CA THR A 324 -4.12 -17.13 1.96
C THR A 324 -4.90 -15.98 2.59
N ILE A 325 -5.29 -16.13 3.85
CA ILE A 325 -6.07 -15.11 4.58
C ILE A 325 -5.29 -14.71 5.84
N ASN A 326 -5.06 -13.41 6.01
CA ASN A 326 -4.58 -12.85 7.26
C ASN A 326 -5.68 -12.00 7.93
N ALA A 327 -5.64 -11.92 9.25
CA ALA A 327 -6.56 -11.10 10.02
C ALA A 327 -5.93 -10.58 11.31
N LYS A 328 -6.47 -9.45 11.78
CA LYS A 328 -6.20 -8.87 13.10
C LYS A 328 -7.44 -8.19 13.67
N TRP A 329 -7.44 -7.98 14.98
CA TRP A 329 -8.53 -7.28 15.66
C TRP A 329 -8.56 -5.78 15.33
N GLY A 330 -9.77 -5.23 15.25
CA GLY A 330 -10.04 -3.82 15.00
C GLY A 330 -9.84 -3.39 13.54
N LEU A 331 -9.54 -2.11 13.37
CA LEU A 331 -9.32 -1.50 12.06
C LEU A 331 -8.00 -2.00 11.48
N GLY A 332 -8.01 -2.43 10.22
CA GLY A 332 -6.86 -2.98 9.46
C GLY A 332 -5.63 -2.08 9.34
N MET A 333 -5.67 -0.88 9.93
CA MET A 333 -4.62 0.13 9.95
C MET A 333 -3.44 -0.27 10.83
N ARG A 334 -2.23 0.16 10.47
CA ARG A 334 -0.99 -0.24 11.14
C ARG A 334 -0.90 0.35 12.55
N VAL A 335 -0.68 -0.49 13.57
CA VAL A 335 -0.05 -0.06 14.82
C VAL A 335 1.45 -0.21 14.57
N VAL A 336 2.19 0.89 14.56
CA VAL A 336 3.65 0.84 14.50
C VAL A 336 4.10 0.55 15.92
N GLU A 337 4.34 -0.72 16.22
CA GLU A 337 5.27 -1.17 17.28
C GLU A 337 5.29 -2.71 17.36
N GLY A 338 6.43 -3.29 17.00
CA GLY A 338 6.85 -4.62 17.45
C GLY A 338 6.20 -5.84 16.76
N GLN A 339 6.95 -6.93 16.79
CA GLN A 339 6.63 -8.26 16.25
C GLN A 339 5.32 -8.83 16.84
N LYS A 340 4.16 -8.52 16.25
CA LYS A 340 2.89 -9.18 16.62
C LYS A 340 2.45 -10.11 15.51
N VAL A 341 1.99 -11.30 15.87
CA VAL A 341 1.68 -12.37 14.91
C VAL A 341 0.22 -12.20 14.48
N PRO A 342 -0.06 -11.80 13.22
CA PRO A 342 -1.44 -11.78 12.74
C PRO A 342 -1.99 -13.21 12.70
N GLU A 343 -3.30 -13.35 12.80
CA GLU A 343 -3.97 -14.61 12.50
C GLU A 343 -3.80 -14.93 11.01
N GLN A 344 -3.37 -16.15 10.68
CA GLN A 344 -3.16 -16.56 9.30
C GLN A 344 -3.71 -17.97 9.08
N ILE A 345 -4.44 -18.15 7.99
CA ILE A 345 -4.94 -19.44 7.53
C ILE A 345 -4.74 -19.59 6.02
N ILE A 346 -4.73 -20.85 5.58
CA ILE A 346 -5.00 -21.22 4.18
C ILE A 346 -6.38 -21.83 4.14
N PHE A 347 -7.23 -21.34 3.26
CA PHE A 347 -8.56 -21.90 3.01
C PHE A 347 -8.62 -22.45 1.60
N ASP A 348 -9.01 -23.70 1.43
CA ASP A 348 -9.24 -24.32 0.13
C ASP A 348 -10.75 -24.28 -0.19
N PRO A 349 -11.18 -23.43 -1.13
CA PRO A 349 -12.60 -23.30 -1.48
C PRO A 349 -13.14 -24.48 -2.29
N THR A 350 -12.32 -25.44 -2.70
CA THR A 350 -12.76 -26.64 -3.43
C THR A 350 -13.27 -27.74 -2.51
N ASN A 351 -12.83 -27.75 -1.25
CA ASN A 351 -13.18 -28.76 -0.26
C ASN A 351 -13.61 -28.17 1.11
N ASP A 352 -13.75 -26.84 1.20
CA ASP A 352 -14.05 -26.10 2.43
C ASP A 352 -13.06 -26.37 3.58
N GLY A 353 -11.80 -26.69 3.24
CA GLY A 353 -10.76 -27.05 4.20
C GLY A 353 -9.96 -25.85 4.70
N THR A 354 -9.81 -25.74 6.01
CA THR A 354 -8.97 -24.71 6.64
C THR A 354 -7.68 -25.32 7.20
N LYS A 355 -6.53 -24.76 6.82
CA LYS A 355 -5.24 -25.00 7.46
C LYS A 355 -4.81 -23.78 8.25
N ILE A 356 -4.63 -23.97 9.55
CA ILE A 356 -4.20 -22.91 10.47
C ILE A 356 -2.68 -22.75 10.37
N ILE A 357 -2.23 -21.51 10.12
CA ILE A 357 -0.80 -21.16 10.14
C ILE A 357 -0.44 -20.51 11.47
N SER A 358 -1.23 -19.51 11.88
CA SER A 358 -1.05 -18.78 13.15
C SER A 358 -2.38 -18.25 13.68
N ARG A 359 -2.38 -17.85 14.95
CA ARG A 359 -3.50 -17.18 15.62
C ARG A 359 -3.05 -15.81 16.12
N ALA A 360 -3.97 -14.84 16.11
CA ALA A 360 -3.69 -13.48 16.55
C ALA A 360 -3.40 -13.47 18.06
N ASP A 361 -2.33 -12.78 18.44
CA ASP A 361 -1.93 -12.56 19.84
C ASP A 361 -1.91 -11.07 20.23
N ASP A 362 -2.52 -10.22 19.39
CA ASP A 362 -2.58 -8.78 19.61
C ASP A 362 -3.30 -8.45 20.93
N PRO A 363 -2.64 -7.78 21.89
CA PRO A 363 -3.29 -7.36 23.14
C PRO A 363 -4.23 -6.18 22.94
N VAL A 364 -4.13 -5.51 21.79
CA VAL A 364 -4.80 -4.24 21.49
C VAL A 364 -5.35 -4.23 20.07
N MET A 365 -6.39 -3.43 19.85
CA MET A 365 -7.05 -3.22 18.58
C MET A 365 -7.34 -1.74 18.35
N LEU A 366 -7.33 -1.34 17.08
CA LEU A 366 -7.71 0.02 16.69
C LEU A 366 -9.21 0.15 16.50
N LYS A 367 -9.79 1.23 17.04
CA LYS A 367 -11.20 1.60 16.86
C LYS A 367 -11.33 3.07 16.47
N PHE A 368 -12.48 3.43 15.92
CA PHE A 368 -12.79 4.84 15.65
C PHE A 368 -12.95 5.61 16.96
N ASP A 369 -12.43 6.84 16.96
CA ASP A 369 -12.72 7.82 17.99
C ASP A 369 -14.03 8.57 17.68
N GLU A 370 -14.75 9.01 18.72
CA GLU A 370 -16.03 9.71 18.58
C GLU A 370 -15.86 11.10 17.93
N HIS A 371 -14.70 11.72 18.10
CA HIS A 371 -14.39 13.06 17.59
C HIS A 371 -13.57 13.07 16.30
N GLY A 372 -13.33 11.88 15.73
CA GLY A 372 -12.52 11.69 14.53
C GLY A 372 -11.14 11.11 14.84
N GLY A 373 -10.55 10.43 13.85
CA GLY A 373 -9.33 9.65 14.04
C GLY A 373 -9.57 8.28 14.69
N ILE A 374 -8.52 7.71 15.26
CA ILE A 374 -8.52 6.36 15.80
C ILE A 374 -7.97 6.34 17.22
N LYS A 375 -8.40 5.36 18.01
CA LYS A 375 -7.88 5.07 19.35
C LYS A 375 -7.53 3.60 19.48
N GLU A 376 -6.53 3.33 20.30
CA GLU A 376 -6.14 1.97 20.68
C GLU A 376 -6.94 1.54 21.92
N LEU A 377 -7.48 0.32 21.87
CA LEU A 377 -8.23 -0.30 22.95
C LEU A 377 -7.73 -1.73 23.17
N PRO A 378 -7.80 -2.27 24.40
CA PRO A 378 -7.48 -3.68 24.63
C PRO A 378 -8.44 -4.59 23.85
N VAL A 379 -7.92 -5.70 23.33
CA VAL A 379 -8.77 -6.77 22.79
C VAL A 379 -9.54 -7.40 23.96
N PRO A 380 -10.87 -7.58 23.85
CA PRO A 380 -11.65 -8.17 24.93
C PRO A 380 -11.16 -9.57 25.31
N ALA A 381 -11.11 -9.86 26.61
CA ALA A 381 -10.78 -11.21 27.09
C ALA A 381 -11.79 -12.22 26.53
N GLY A 382 -11.28 -13.29 25.91
CA GLY A 382 -12.14 -14.31 25.28
C GLY A 382 -12.75 -13.88 23.94
N ALA A 383 -12.18 -12.89 23.23
CA ALA A 383 -12.62 -12.48 21.89
C ALA A 383 -12.67 -13.64 20.86
N GLY A 384 -12.02 -14.77 21.17
CA GLY A 384 -12.07 -15.98 20.36
C GLY A 384 -11.14 -15.92 19.17
N VAL A 385 -11.55 -16.58 18.08
CA VAL A 385 -10.80 -16.69 16.83
C VAL A 385 -11.43 -15.74 15.81
N ILE A 386 -10.62 -15.03 15.02
CA ILE A 386 -11.15 -14.13 14.00
C ILE A 386 -11.64 -14.93 12.80
N LEU A 387 -10.81 -15.84 12.28
CA LEU A 387 -11.09 -16.65 11.09
C LEU A 387 -11.50 -18.07 11.51
N THR A 388 -12.78 -18.22 11.87
CA THR A 388 -13.43 -19.53 11.95
C THR A 388 -13.63 -20.11 10.56
N ASP A 389 -13.91 -21.41 10.46
CA ASP A 389 -14.15 -22.09 9.18
C ASP A 389 -15.33 -21.45 8.42
N GLU A 390 -16.42 -21.13 9.12
CA GLU A 390 -17.59 -20.45 8.53
C GLU A 390 -17.26 -19.04 8.02
N ARG A 391 -16.43 -18.30 8.76
CA ARG A 391 -16.02 -16.95 8.35
C ARG A 391 -15.06 -17.00 7.17
N ALA A 392 -14.10 -17.93 7.18
CA ALA A 392 -13.19 -18.16 6.07
C ALA A 392 -13.96 -18.54 4.79
N LYS A 393 -14.90 -19.47 4.91
CA LYS A 393 -15.78 -19.89 3.81
C LYS A 393 -16.59 -18.71 3.25
N ARG A 394 -17.30 -17.97 4.10
CA ARG A 394 -18.13 -16.82 3.66
C ARG A 394 -17.30 -15.73 2.97
N LEU A 395 -16.11 -15.42 3.51
CA LEU A 395 -15.22 -14.46 2.87
C LEU A 395 -14.74 -14.95 1.49
N CYS A 396 -14.35 -16.22 1.38
CA CYS A 396 -13.92 -16.82 0.13
C CYS A 396 -15.05 -16.84 -0.92
N GLU A 397 -16.27 -17.22 -0.53
CA GLU A 397 -17.45 -17.17 -1.41
C GLU A 397 -17.70 -15.76 -1.94
N GLN A 398 -17.61 -14.73 -1.08
CA GLN A 398 -17.73 -13.34 -1.51
C GLN A 398 -16.64 -12.93 -2.50
N VAL A 399 -15.38 -13.31 -2.24
CA VAL A 399 -14.27 -12.98 -3.15
C VAL A 399 -14.41 -13.71 -4.49
N GLN A 400 -14.79 -14.98 -4.47
CA GLN A 400 -15.03 -15.77 -5.68
C GLN A 400 -16.12 -15.15 -6.56
N ALA A 401 -17.17 -14.59 -5.96
CA ALA A 401 -18.26 -13.96 -6.69
C ALA A 401 -17.79 -12.81 -7.60
N PHE A 402 -16.75 -12.06 -7.22
CA PHE A 402 -16.25 -10.94 -8.02
C PHE A 402 -14.92 -11.19 -8.75
N LEU A 403 -14.40 -12.42 -8.76
CA LEU A 403 -13.17 -12.74 -9.53
C LEU A 403 -13.31 -12.39 -11.01
N GLU A 404 -14.48 -12.63 -11.60
CA GLU A 404 -14.75 -12.37 -13.03
C GLU A 404 -14.84 -10.88 -13.39
N VAL A 405 -14.91 -9.99 -12.39
CA VAL A 405 -14.84 -8.53 -12.58
C VAL A 405 -13.43 -8.12 -13.03
N PHE A 406 -12.42 -8.92 -12.67
CA PHE A 406 -11.02 -8.69 -13.04
C PHE A 406 -10.62 -9.58 -14.24
N PRO A 407 -9.52 -9.25 -14.95
CA PRO A 407 -9.05 -10.08 -16.06
C PRO A 407 -8.85 -11.54 -15.64
N ARG A 408 -9.32 -12.49 -16.46
CA ARG A 408 -9.24 -13.93 -16.17
C ARG A 408 -7.82 -14.38 -15.86
N GLY A 409 -7.68 -15.25 -14.86
CA GLY A 409 -6.39 -15.79 -14.41
C GLY A 409 -5.60 -14.85 -13.49
N THR A 410 -6.13 -13.67 -13.19
CA THR A 410 -5.53 -12.73 -12.24
C THR A 410 -5.83 -13.17 -10.82
N ALA A 411 -4.78 -13.50 -10.05
CA ALA A 411 -4.92 -13.61 -8.60
C ALA A 411 -5.19 -12.21 -8.01
N LEU A 412 -5.97 -12.14 -6.95
CA LEU A 412 -6.32 -10.88 -6.29
C LEU A 412 -5.71 -10.79 -4.89
N ASP A 413 -5.35 -9.57 -4.53
CA ASP A 413 -5.10 -9.10 -3.17
C ASP A 413 -6.32 -8.25 -2.75
N VAL A 414 -7.07 -8.72 -1.76
CA VAL A 414 -8.34 -8.17 -1.31
C VAL A 414 -8.25 -7.74 0.15
N GLU A 415 -8.38 -6.45 0.41
CA GLU A 415 -8.54 -5.93 1.77
C GLU A 415 -10.01 -6.00 2.18
N TRP A 416 -10.24 -6.52 3.38
CA TRP A 416 -11.58 -6.68 3.95
C TRP A 416 -11.63 -6.20 5.40
N VAL A 417 -12.83 -5.85 5.84
CA VAL A 417 -13.14 -5.58 7.24
C VAL A 417 -14.38 -6.36 7.65
N LEU A 418 -14.45 -6.73 8.92
CA LEU A 418 -15.54 -7.50 9.53
C LEU A 418 -16.29 -6.59 10.50
N GLU A 419 -17.60 -6.45 10.33
CA GLU A 419 -18.50 -5.76 11.26
C GLU A 419 -19.52 -6.77 11.79
N GLY A 420 -19.35 -7.20 13.04
CA GLY A 420 -20.10 -8.34 13.56
C GLY A 420 -19.72 -9.60 12.78
N GLU A 421 -20.67 -10.15 12.02
CA GLU A 421 -20.47 -11.29 11.12
C GLU A 421 -20.50 -10.90 9.63
N GLN A 422 -20.52 -9.60 9.32
CA GLN A 422 -20.62 -9.10 7.95
C GLN A 422 -19.25 -8.68 7.43
N PHE A 423 -18.81 -9.27 6.33
CA PHE A 423 -17.61 -8.84 5.61
C PHE A 423 -17.93 -7.66 4.68
N TRP A 424 -17.00 -6.73 4.63
CA TRP A 424 -17.00 -5.59 3.72
C TRP A 424 -15.68 -5.56 2.96
N ILE A 425 -15.76 -5.55 1.63
CA ILE A 425 -14.63 -5.41 0.74
C ILE A 425 -14.26 -3.94 0.66
N VAL A 426 -13.07 -3.60 1.14
CA VAL A 426 -12.58 -2.21 1.17
C VAL A 426 -11.56 -1.96 0.08
N GLN A 427 -10.93 -2.98 -0.48
CA GLN A 427 -10.03 -2.86 -1.64
C GLN A 427 -9.93 -4.20 -2.35
N ALA A 428 -9.73 -4.17 -3.67
CA ALA A 428 -9.35 -5.34 -4.44
C ALA A 428 -8.44 -4.90 -5.58
N ARG A 429 -7.39 -5.68 -5.83
CA ARG A 429 -6.41 -5.41 -6.89
C ARG A 429 -5.74 -6.69 -7.36
N PRO A 430 -5.17 -6.70 -8.57
CA PRO A 430 -4.28 -7.78 -9.00
C PRO A 430 -3.15 -8.02 -7.99
N TYR A 431 -2.97 -9.27 -7.59
CA TYR A 431 -1.83 -9.71 -6.80
C TYR A 431 -0.61 -9.80 -7.72
N VAL A 432 0.43 -9.03 -7.38
CA VAL A 432 1.74 -9.09 -8.03
C VAL A 432 2.67 -9.84 -7.08
N GLY A 433 2.78 -11.16 -7.27
CA GLY A 433 3.73 -12.01 -6.56
C GLY A 433 4.98 -12.24 -7.39
N GLY A 434 6.14 -12.09 -6.76
CA GLY A 434 7.45 -12.46 -7.29
C GLY A 434 7.81 -13.90 -6.98
#